data_AF-A0A4Y7U4I6-F1
#
_entry.id   AF-A0A4Y7U4I6-F1
#
_cell.length_a   1.000
_cell.length_b   1.000
_cell.length_c   1.000
_cell.angle_alpha   90.00
_cell.angle_beta   90.00
_cell.angle_gamma   90.00
#
_symmetry.space_group_name_H-M   'P 1'
#
loop_
_entity.id
_entity.type
_entity.pdbx_description
1 polymer ?
#
loop_
_entity_poly.entity_id
_entity_poly.type
_entity_poly.pdbx_seq_one_letter_code
_entity_poly.pdbx_strand_id
1 'polypeptide(L)'
;NFFAETEQIAFHPGHVVPGIDFSNDPLLQGRLSSYTDTQLSRLGSPNFHEIPINRSVAPVHNNQRDGHMRQEINKGRVSYHPNSLGGGCPYQAKIAEGGFASFNER
;
A
#
# COMPACT_ATOMS: atom_id res chain seq x y z
N ASN A 1 6.67 13.59 -18.87
CA ASN A 1 5.35 13.83 -19.50
C ASN A 1 4.40 14.28 -18.41
N PHE A 2 3.79 15.46 -18.52
CA PHE A 2 3.01 16.07 -17.44
C PHE A 2 1.83 15.20 -16.99
N PHE A 3 1.07 14.63 -17.92
CA PHE A 3 -0.07 13.78 -17.56
C PHE A 3 0.39 12.48 -16.87
N ALA A 4 1.48 11.87 -17.34
CA ALA A 4 2.01 10.62 -16.79
C ALA A 4 2.59 10.77 -15.38
N GLU A 5 3.18 11.92 -15.07
CA GLU A 5 3.91 12.14 -13.82
C GLU A 5 3.16 13.06 -12.85
N THR A 6 2.63 14.19 -13.32
CA THR A 6 1.96 15.17 -12.46
C THR A 6 0.49 14.86 -12.24
N GLU A 7 -0.28 14.59 -13.30
CA GLU A 7 -1.73 14.34 -13.14
C GLU A 7 -2.03 12.99 -12.49
N GLN A 8 -1.16 12.00 -12.68
CA GLN A 8 -1.36 10.64 -12.17
C GLN A 8 -0.69 10.37 -10.82
N ILE A 9 0.06 11.32 -10.24
CA ILE A 9 0.63 11.13 -8.91
C ILE A 9 -0.47 11.02 -7.85
N ALA A 10 -0.28 10.15 -6.86
CA ALA A 10 -1.22 9.95 -5.76
C ALA A 10 -0.49 10.14 -4.42
N PHE A 11 -0.70 11.29 -3.79
CA PHE A 11 -0.26 11.55 -2.42
C PHE A 11 -1.31 11.12 -1.41
N HIS A 12 -0.89 10.72 -0.22
CA HIS A 12 -1.79 10.36 0.87
C HIS A 12 -1.09 10.52 2.23
N PRO A 13 -1.67 11.23 3.21
CA PRO A 13 -1.08 11.37 4.55
C PRO A 13 -0.98 10.05 5.35
N GLY A 14 -1.68 8.99 4.93
CA GLY A 14 -1.62 7.66 5.54
C GLY A 14 -0.45 6.81 5.04
N HIS A 15 0.26 7.25 4.00
CA HIS A 15 1.49 6.60 3.53
C HIS A 15 2.67 7.00 4.43
N VAL A 16 2.64 6.55 5.69
CA VAL A 16 3.73 6.70 6.66
C VAL A 16 4.66 5.48 6.64
N VAL A 17 5.81 5.61 7.28
CA VAL A 17 6.82 4.55 7.40
C VAL A 17 7.10 4.27 8.88
N PRO A 18 7.62 3.08 9.25
CA PRO A 18 8.01 2.78 10.63
C PRO A 18 8.84 3.91 11.25
N GLY A 19 8.44 4.37 12.44
CA GLY A 19 9.01 5.53 13.13
C GLY A 19 8.15 6.80 13.08
N ILE A 20 7.10 6.82 12.26
CA ILE A 20 6.07 7.88 12.22
C ILE A 20 4.71 7.24 12.48
N ASP A 21 3.87 7.89 13.28
CA ASP A 21 2.52 7.43 13.57
C ASP A 21 1.53 8.61 13.64
N PHE A 22 0.24 8.28 13.76
CA PHE A 22 -0.87 9.23 13.77
C PHE A 22 -1.21 9.68 15.20
N SER A 23 -1.85 10.85 15.30
CA SER A 23 -2.52 11.32 16.52
C SER A 23 -4.04 11.22 16.37
N ASN A 24 -4.75 11.47 17.47
CA ASN A 24 -6.22 11.56 17.49
C ASN A 24 -6.78 12.90 16.95
N ASP A 25 -6.04 13.61 16.08
CA ASP A 25 -6.59 14.77 15.38
C ASP A 25 -7.81 14.33 14.53
N PRO A 26 -9.01 14.84 14.82
CA PRO A 26 -10.24 14.36 14.17
C PRO A 26 -10.27 14.66 12.66
N LEU A 27 -9.58 15.70 12.19
CA LEU A 27 -9.47 16.00 10.77
C LEU A 27 -8.49 15.04 10.09
N LEU A 28 -7.38 14.71 10.76
CA LEU A 28 -6.43 13.70 10.26
C LEU A 28 -7.14 12.34 10.08
N GLN A 29 -7.89 11.90 11.08
CA GLN A 29 -8.60 10.61 11.05
C GLN A 29 -9.54 10.49 9.84
N GLY A 30 -10.31 11.55 9.51
CA GLY A 30 -11.13 11.57 8.30
C GLY A 30 -10.31 11.52 7.00
N ARG A 31 -9.16 12.22 6.96
CA ARG A 31 -8.25 12.22 5.80
C ARG A 31 -7.60 10.86 5.57
N LEU A 32 -7.41 10.03 6.60
CA LEU A 32 -6.81 8.70 6.41
C LEU A 32 -7.64 7.78 5.50
N SER A 33 -8.97 7.93 5.51
CA SER A 33 -9.86 7.18 4.61
C SER A 33 -9.92 7.80 3.20
N SER A 34 -10.12 9.11 3.14
CA SER A 34 -10.49 9.82 1.91
C SER A 34 -9.48 9.70 0.77
N TYR A 35 -8.18 9.76 1.07
CA TYR A 35 -7.15 9.82 0.03
C TYR A 35 -6.92 8.49 -0.68
N THR A 36 -7.26 7.34 -0.08
CA THR A 36 -7.26 6.05 -0.77
C THR A 36 -8.52 5.89 -1.62
N ASP A 37 -9.68 6.19 -1.03
CA ASP A 37 -10.99 6.06 -1.68
C ASP A 37 -11.07 6.87 -2.98
N THR A 38 -10.64 8.14 -2.95
CA THR A 38 -10.69 9.01 -4.14
C THR A 38 -9.86 8.50 -5.32
N GLN A 39 -8.80 7.71 -5.09
CA GLN A 39 -7.97 7.18 -6.19
C GLN A 39 -8.68 6.09 -6.98
N LEU A 40 -9.62 5.38 -6.36
CA LEU A 40 -10.34 4.28 -7.01
C LEU A 40 -11.09 4.78 -8.23
N SER A 41 -11.69 5.97 -8.15
CA SER A 41 -12.35 6.62 -9.29
C SER A 41 -11.40 7.50 -10.11
N ARG A 42 -10.55 8.32 -9.46
CA ARG A 42 -9.66 9.28 -10.14
C ARG A 42 -8.63 8.59 -11.05
N LEU A 43 -8.02 7.51 -10.58
CA LEU A 43 -7.05 6.70 -11.33
C LEU A 43 -7.67 5.39 -11.86
N GLY A 44 -8.97 5.19 -11.62
CA GLY A 44 -9.78 4.13 -12.21
C GLY A 44 -9.37 2.70 -11.82
N SER A 45 -8.57 2.54 -10.77
CA SER A 45 -7.99 1.23 -10.42
C SER A 45 -7.53 1.17 -8.97
N PRO A 46 -7.69 0.02 -8.26
CA PRO A 46 -7.02 -0.23 -6.99
C PRO A 46 -5.50 -0.44 -7.14
N ASN A 47 -5.02 -0.69 -8.37
CA ASN A 47 -3.61 -0.85 -8.72
C ASN A 47 -2.94 0.49 -9.08
N PHE A 48 -3.47 1.63 -8.62
CA PHE A 48 -2.90 2.95 -8.92
C PHE A 48 -1.44 3.13 -8.44
N HIS A 49 -1.00 2.32 -7.47
CA HIS A 49 0.37 2.23 -6.99
C HIS A 49 1.34 1.61 -8.01
N GLU A 50 0.83 0.92 -9.05
CA GLU A 50 1.66 0.35 -10.11
C GLU A 50 1.95 1.35 -11.24
N ILE A 51 1.27 2.51 -11.27
CA ILE A 51 1.60 3.62 -12.19
C ILE A 51 3.05 4.07 -11.91
N PRO A 52 3.91 4.26 -12.94
CA PRO A 52 5.35 4.46 -12.73
C PRO A 52 5.73 5.54 -11.71
N ILE A 53 5.02 6.67 -11.67
CA ILE A 53 5.32 7.76 -10.73
C ILE A 53 4.96 7.45 -9.27
N ASN A 54 4.01 6.52 -9.05
CA ASN A 54 3.55 6.12 -7.71
C ASN A 54 4.25 4.87 -7.18
N ARG A 55 5.08 4.22 -8.02
CA ARG A 55 5.68 2.93 -7.68
C ARG A 55 6.76 3.11 -6.62
N SER A 56 6.70 2.25 -5.60
CA SER A 56 7.78 2.15 -4.61
C SER A 56 9.09 1.77 -5.30
N VAL A 57 10.17 2.44 -4.89
CA VAL A 57 11.54 2.04 -5.28
C VAL A 57 11.97 0.77 -4.54
N ALA A 58 11.51 0.59 -3.29
CA ALA A 58 11.74 -0.63 -2.52
C ALA A 58 10.82 -1.77 -3.00
N PRO A 59 11.27 -3.04 -2.95
CA PRO A 59 10.43 -4.18 -3.30
C PRO A 59 9.20 -4.29 -2.41
N VAL A 60 8.04 -4.54 -3.01
CA VAL A 60 6.77 -4.75 -2.30
C VAL A 60 6.23 -6.12 -2.70
N HIS A 61 5.94 -6.97 -1.71
CA HIS A 61 5.34 -8.28 -1.93
C HIS A 61 4.21 -8.48 -0.93
N ASN A 62 3.02 -8.80 -1.44
CA ASN A 62 1.85 -9.08 -0.62
C ASN A 62 0.96 -10.13 -1.30
N ASN A 63 -0.20 -10.38 -0.69
CA ASN A 63 -1.16 -11.37 -1.17
C ASN A 63 -2.32 -10.77 -2.00
N GLN A 64 -2.30 -9.46 -2.27
CA GLN A 64 -3.29 -8.81 -3.13
C GLN A 64 -3.10 -9.27 -4.58
N ARG A 65 -4.21 -9.47 -5.30
CA ARG A 65 -4.23 -9.95 -6.69
C ARG A 65 -5.28 -9.18 -7.49
N ASP A 66 -5.18 -9.32 -8.81
CA ASP A 66 -6.17 -8.86 -9.78
C ASP A 66 -6.42 -7.34 -9.70
N GLY A 67 -7.66 -6.92 -9.97
CA GLY A 67 -8.04 -5.51 -10.10
C GLY A 67 -7.79 -4.95 -11.51
N HIS A 68 -8.52 -3.89 -11.85
CA HIS A 68 -8.39 -3.23 -13.14
C HIS A 68 -6.94 -2.76 -13.38
N MET A 69 -6.43 -2.87 -14.60
CA MET A 69 -5.06 -2.43 -14.99
C MET A 69 -3.92 -3.05 -14.17
N ARG A 70 -4.05 -4.29 -13.69
CA ARG A 70 -2.94 -5.02 -13.06
C ARG A 70 -1.75 -5.17 -14.03
N GLN A 71 -0.59 -4.65 -13.65
CA GLN A 71 0.68 -4.72 -14.38
C GLN A 71 1.60 -5.82 -13.84
N GLU A 72 1.67 -6.00 -12.52
CA GLU A 72 2.54 -7.03 -11.94
C GLU A 72 1.92 -8.42 -12.11
N ILE A 73 2.66 -9.31 -12.78
CA ILE A 73 2.32 -10.74 -12.84
C ILE A 73 2.90 -11.43 -11.60
N ASN A 74 2.08 -11.60 -10.56
CA ASN A 74 2.50 -12.30 -9.36
C ASN A 74 2.83 -13.77 -9.68
N LYS A 75 4.00 -14.22 -9.25
CA LYS A 75 4.44 -15.62 -9.39
C LYS A 75 4.08 -16.43 -8.14
N GLY A 76 3.83 -17.72 -8.33
CA GLY A 76 3.51 -18.65 -7.24
C GLY A 76 2.04 -19.08 -7.25
N ARG A 77 1.71 -20.02 -6.36
CA ARG A 77 0.41 -20.70 -6.33
C ARG A 77 -0.51 -20.21 -5.20
N VAL A 78 -0.13 -19.13 -4.51
CA VAL A 78 -0.77 -18.68 -3.27
C VAL A 78 -1.06 -17.18 -3.31
N SER A 79 -2.20 -16.80 -2.74
CA SER A 79 -2.68 -15.42 -2.56
C SER A 79 -3.29 -15.20 -1.16
N TYR A 80 -2.85 -15.97 -0.16
CA TYR A 80 -3.36 -15.90 1.21
C TYR A 80 -2.26 -16.14 2.25
N HIS A 81 -2.50 -15.71 3.48
CA HIS A 81 -1.65 -15.97 4.64
C HIS A 81 -2.52 -16.27 5.87
N PRO A 82 -2.15 -17.22 6.74
CA PRO A 82 -0.97 -18.09 6.67
C PRO A 82 -1.10 -19.16 5.57
N ASN A 83 0.01 -19.59 4.98
CA ASN A 83 0.02 -20.62 3.94
C ASN A 83 1.21 -21.57 4.07
N SER A 84 1.02 -22.84 3.71
CA SER A 84 2.09 -23.84 3.63
C SER A 84 2.56 -24.10 2.19
N LEU A 85 1.67 -23.92 1.21
CA LEU A 85 1.96 -24.18 -0.21
C LEU A 85 3.04 -23.24 -0.80
N GLY A 86 3.18 -22.03 -0.26
CA GLY A 86 4.20 -21.05 -0.61
C GLY A 86 5.33 -20.96 0.42
N GLY A 87 5.45 -21.92 1.34
CA GLY A 87 6.44 -21.90 2.41
C GLY A 87 6.26 -20.76 3.43
N GLY A 88 5.05 -20.18 3.51
CA GLY A 88 4.75 -19.02 4.36
C GLY A 88 5.06 -17.66 3.73
N CYS A 89 5.60 -17.61 2.50
CA CYS A 89 5.88 -16.36 1.81
C CYS A 89 4.59 -15.69 1.24
N PRO A 90 4.55 -14.34 1.16
CA PRO A 90 5.47 -13.41 1.81
C PRO A 90 5.28 -13.44 3.34
N TYR A 91 6.38 -13.39 4.10
CA TYR A 91 6.35 -13.40 5.55
C TYR A 91 5.92 -12.05 6.13
N GLN A 92 5.23 -12.07 7.27
CA GLN A 92 4.98 -10.87 8.05
C GLN A 92 6.30 -10.40 8.70
N ALA A 93 6.70 -9.15 8.43
CA ALA A 93 7.88 -8.56 9.05
C ALA A 93 7.67 -8.34 10.56
N LYS A 94 8.65 -8.73 11.38
CA LYS A 94 8.62 -8.45 12.82
C LYS A 94 8.90 -6.97 13.09
N ILE A 95 8.41 -6.45 14.20
CA ILE A 95 8.68 -5.06 14.65
C ILE A 95 10.20 -4.82 14.74
N ALA A 96 10.95 -5.76 15.33
CA ALA A 96 12.41 -5.68 15.45
C ALA A 96 13.15 -5.70 14.10
N GLU A 97 12.49 -6.14 13.03
CA GLU A 97 13.01 -6.22 11.66
C GLU A 97 12.46 -5.08 10.78
N GLY A 98 11.83 -4.06 11.38
CA GLY A 98 11.28 -2.90 10.68
C GLY A 98 9.80 -3.01 10.27
N GLY A 99 9.06 -3.99 10.80
CA GLY A 99 7.61 -4.04 10.65
C GLY A 99 6.92 -2.85 11.30
N PHE A 100 5.95 -2.24 10.61
CA PHE A 100 5.15 -1.15 11.18
C PHE A 100 4.37 -1.64 12.41
N ALA A 101 4.39 -0.85 13.48
CA ALA A 101 3.56 -1.05 14.65
C ALA A 101 3.13 0.31 15.18
N SER A 102 1.83 0.46 15.45
CA SER A 102 1.32 1.68 16.05
C SER A 102 1.81 1.83 17.48
N PHE A 103 2.07 3.07 17.87
CA PHE A 103 2.33 3.47 19.23
C PHE A 103 1.11 3.15 20.09
N ASN A 104 1.36 2.55 21.26
CA ASN A 104 0.31 2.24 22.21
C ASN A 104 -0.02 3.49 23.04
N GLU A 105 -0.80 4.39 22.44
CA GLU A 105 -1.33 5.60 23.09
C GLU A 105 -2.22 5.20 24.27
N ARG A 106 -2.10 5.93 25.38
CA ARG A 106 -2.81 5.66 26.64
C ARG A 106 -3.84 6.74 26.93
#